data_AF-A0A950HZ00-F1
#
_entry.id   AF-A0A950HZ00-F1
#
_cell.length_a   1.000
_cell.length_b   1.000
_cell.length_c   1.000
_cell.angle_alpha   90.00
_cell.angle_beta   90.00
_cell.angle_gamma   90.00
#
_symmetry.space_group_name_H-M   'P 1'
#
loop_
_entity.id
_entity.type
_entity.pdbx_description
1 polymer ?
#
loop_
_entity_poly.entity_id
_entity_poly.type
_entity_poly.pdbx_seq_one_letter_code
_entity_poly.pdbx_strand_id
1 'polypeptide(L)'
;MTGSTSNWNLEQDGPRKGAHVHFEACRSDPETVRRIYRIALDWFKKLGLAPNTMQVFGTKLHSKPTKFHLAHAKLEKIGFEGMEGFFIHCEEPDTGEKRPPRFATFSYWSGRNSHVGFFARGLFCDMREEAMYTTVGALIECARPQYGYGGWDEVSLDDFVDSMPQIDAHQVPHDWSIGESRGLWNYGFVGGWLWSFTFLPDGALSASIDGMSLREWICAAPDRGTLYPQAQGLTLWFVPTELRKPVFLKLWDSGLIFKFEEDWPRIEALAEPQWAKKKVAL
;
A
#
# COMPACT_ATOMS: atom_id res chain seq x y z
N MET A 1 -11.87 22.13 3.26
CA MET A 1 -10.81 22.18 2.24
C MET A 1 -10.59 20.76 1.77
N THR A 2 -11.17 20.42 0.62
CA THR A 2 -11.05 19.11 -0.02
C THR A 2 -9.65 18.99 -0.62
N GLY A 3 -8.79 18.20 0.04
CA GLY A 3 -7.51 17.82 -0.54
C GLY A 3 -7.79 17.05 -1.82
N SER A 4 -7.34 17.59 -2.95
CA SER A 4 -7.28 16.86 -4.21
C SER A 4 -6.41 15.63 -3.97
N THR A 5 -7.03 14.48 -3.72
CA THR A 5 -6.47 13.22 -4.21
C THR A 5 -6.34 13.43 -5.72
N SER A 6 -5.11 13.33 -6.23
CA SER A 6 -4.91 13.33 -7.67
C SER A 6 -5.67 12.13 -8.22
N ASN A 7 -6.82 12.39 -8.85
CA ASN A 7 -7.45 11.46 -9.77
C ASN A 7 -6.46 11.29 -10.92
N TRP A 8 -5.56 10.33 -10.77
CA TRP A 8 -4.74 9.83 -11.86
C TRP A 8 -5.71 9.14 -12.80
N ASN A 9 -6.22 9.86 -13.80
CA ASN A 9 -6.92 9.25 -14.93
C ASN A 9 -5.91 8.41 -15.70
N LEU A 10 -5.75 7.18 -15.24
CA LEU A 10 -4.89 6.14 -15.75
C LEU A 10 -5.65 5.43 -16.86
N GLU A 11 -6.03 6.10 -17.93
CA GLU A 11 -6.60 5.46 -19.12
C GLU A 11 -5.84 5.96 -20.35
N GLN A 12 -4.95 5.11 -20.86
CA GLN A 12 -4.72 4.82 -22.29
C GLN A 12 -3.29 4.30 -22.53
N ASP A 13 -3.23 3.24 -23.32
CA ASP A 13 -2.09 2.63 -24.03
C ASP A 13 -1.05 1.77 -23.27
N GLY A 14 -1.20 0.44 -23.44
CA GLY A 14 -0.16 -0.59 -23.26
C GLY A 14 -0.26 -1.43 -21.97
N PRO A 15 0.30 -2.67 -21.95
CA PRO A 15 0.36 -3.47 -20.73
C PRO A 15 1.15 -2.69 -19.66
N ARG A 16 0.46 -2.35 -18.58
CA ARG A 16 0.99 -1.52 -17.50
C ARG A 16 1.82 -2.37 -16.57
N LYS A 17 3.05 -2.64 -16.98
CA LYS A 17 4.05 -3.13 -16.02
C LYS A 17 4.25 -2.03 -14.98
N GLY A 18 3.86 -2.38 -13.77
CA GLY A 18 3.78 -1.54 -12.60
C GLY A 18 4.18 -2.37 -11.38
N ALA A 19 4.86 -1.77 -10.43
CA ALA A 19 5.15 -2.41 -9.16
C ALA A 19 4.81 -1.45 -8.05
N HIS A 20 3.97 -1.87 -7.12
CA HIS A 20 3.56 -1.01 -6.02
C HIS A 20 3.49 -1.77 -4.71
N VAL A 21 3.81 -1.06 -3.64
CA VAL A 21 3.58 -1.52 -2.27
C VAL A 21 3.06 -0.34 -1.46
N HIS A 22 2.06 -0.62 -0.63
CA HIS A 22 1.45 0.33 0.28
C HIS A 22 1.35 -0.29 1.68
N PHE A 23 1.77 0.47 2.69
CA PHE A 23 1.70 0.10 4.09
C PHE A 23 1.02 1.20 4.89
N GLU A 24 0.34 0.81 5.96
CA GLU A 24 -0.41 1.72 6.81
C GLU A 24 0.11 1.84 8.24
N ALA A 25 -0.37 2.87 8.95
CA ALA A 25 -0.11 3.13 10.37
C ALA A 25 1.36 3.44 10.68
N CYS A 26 1.93 4.43 9.98
CA CYS A 26 3.32 4.82 10.13
C CYS A 26 3.54 5.80 11.27
N ARG A 27 4.68 5.67 11.99
CA ARG A 27 5.08 6.58 13.07
C ARG A 27 5.62 7.90 12.50
N SER A 28 5.38 9.01 13.23
CA SER A 28 5.76 10.38 12.83
C SER A 28 7.00 10.92 13.56
N ASP A 29 7.71 10.11 14.34
CA ASP A 29 8.89 10.61 15.06
C ASP A 29 10.06 10.91 14.08
N PRO A 30 10.87 11.96 14.31
CA PRO A 30 11.86 12.40 13.33
C PRO A 30 12.89 11.33 12.94
N GLU A 31 13.25 10.43 13.86
CA GLU A 31 14.21 9.37 13.57
C GLU A 31 13.60 8.31 12.66
N THR A 32 12.35 7.91 12.90
CA THR A 32 11.63 7.02 11.98
C THR A 32 11.46 7.66 10.60
N VAL A 33 11.05 8.93 10.52
CA VAL A 33 10.91 9.65 9.23
C VAL A 33 12.24 9.66 8.48
N ARG A 34 13.34 9.97 9.16
CA ARG A 34 14.70 9.98 8.59
C ARG A 34 15.11 8.60 8.07
N ARG A 35 14.81 7.54 8.81
CA ARG A 35 15.10 6.16 8.39
C ARG A 35 14.27 5.77 7.17
N ILE A 36 12.97 6.09 7.14
CA ILE A 36 12.10 5.85 5.97
C ILE A 36 12.62 6.63 4.75
N TYR A 37 13.02 7.88 4.94
CA TYR A 37 13.63 8.68 3.88
C TYR A 37 14.90 8.03 3.32
N ARG A 38 15.78 7.51 4.18
CA ARG A 38 16.99 6.78 3.73
C ARG A 38 16.65 5.50 2.97
N ILE A 39 15.63 4.76 3.42
CA ILE A 39 15.11 3.59 2.68
C ILE A 39 14.62 4.01 1.30
N ALA A 40 13.91 5.13 1.19
CA ALA A 40 13.47 5.67 -0.10
C ALA A 40 14.64 5.97 -1.03
N LEU A 41 15.68 6.66 -0.54
CA LEU A 41 16.86 6.98 -1.35
C LEU A 41 17.64 5.72 -1.77
N ASP A 42 17.77 4.74 -0.88
CA ASP A 42 18.40 3.46 -1.19
C ASP A 42 17.59 2.68 -2.25
N TRP A 43 16.26 2.73 -2.19
CA TRP A 43 15.40 2.15 -3.22
C TRP A 43 15.63 2.80 -4.59
N PHE A 44 15.62 4.13 -4.70
CA PHE A 44 15.95 4.80 -5.97
C PHE A 44 17.35 4.44 -6.46
N LYS A 45 18.35 4.37 -5.57
CA LYS A 45 19.71 3.97 -5.90
C LYS A 45 19.78 2.53 -6.44
N LYS A 46 19.07 1.57 -5.83
CA LYS A 46 18.98 0.17 -6.29
C LYS A 46 18.36 0.06 -7.68
N LEU A 47 17.45 0.97 -8.02
CA LEU A 47 16.86 1.08 -9.35
C LEU A 47 17.75 1.82 -10.36
N GLY A 48 18.90 2.35 -9.95
CA GLY A 48 19.75 3.18 -10.80
C GLY A 48 19.12 4.53 -11.15
N LEU A 49 18.20 5.02 -10.30
CA LEU A 49 17.43 6.24 -10.54
C LEU A 49 17.93 7.39 -9.69
N ALA A 50 17.98 8.56 -10.30
CA ALA A 50 18.22 9.83 -9.61
C ALA A 50 16.89 10.58 -9.46
N PRO A 51 16.38 10.76 -8.22
CA PRO A 51 15.20 11.58 -8.00
C PRO A 51 15.37 13.00 -8.55
N ASN A 52 14.36 13.50 -9.25
CA ASN A 52 14.40 14.83 -9.86
C ASN A 52 13.54 15.85 -9.08
N THR A 53 12.48 15.38 -8.43
CA THR A 53 11.47 16.21 -7.77
C THR A 53 11.17 15.65 -6.39
N MET A 54 10.92 16.54 -5.44
CA MET A 54 10.46 16.18 -4.10
C MET A 54 9.44 17.19 -3.60
N GLN A 55 8.47 16.69 -2.85
CA GLN A 55 7.53 17.48 -2.07
C GLN A 55 7.65 17.10 -0.60
N VAL A 56 7.62 18.10 0.29
CA VAL A 56 7.70 17.92 1.75
C VAL A 56 6.47 18.54 2.40
N PHE A 57 5.96 17.89 3.44
CA PHE A 57 4.82 18.32 4.25
C PHE A 57 5.18 18.35 5.73
N GLY A 58 4.49 19.22 6.45
CA GLY A 58 4.71 19.45 7.87
C GLY A 58 4.18 20.79 8.30
N THR A 59 4.02 20.98 9.60
CA THR A 59 3.36 22.13 10.25
C THR A 59 3.92 23.50 9.82
N LYS A 60 5.12 23.55 9.22
CA LYS A 60 5.73 24.75 8.61
C LYS A 60 6.46 24.47 7.29
N LEU A 61 6.22 23.31 6.69
CA LEU A 61 7.03 22.78 5.59
C LEU A 61 6.25 22.55 4.29
N HIS A 62 4.94 22.82 4.27
CA HIS A 62 4.11 22.68 3.08
C HIS A 62 4.75 23.36 1.87
N SER A 63 5.30 22.52 1.00
CA SER A 63 6.01 22.97 -0.19
C SER A 63 5.24 22.48 -1.41
N LYS A 64 5.24 23.30 -2.45
CA LYS A 64 4.96 22.81 -3.80
C LYS A 64 6.08 21.85 -4.19
N PRO A 65 5.82 20.87 -5.08
CA PRO A 65 6.89 20.06 -5.66
C PRO A 65 8.02 20.95 -6.17
N THR A 66 9.27 20.60 -5.85
CA THR A 66 10.47 21.36 -6.23
C THR A 66 11.63 20.42 -6.59
N LYS A 67 12.73 20.97 -7.10
CA LYS A 67 13.92 20.18 -7.45
C LYS A 67 14.43 19.41 -6.23
N PHE A 68 14.69 18.10 -6.43
CA PHE A 68 15.07 17.19 -5.36
C PHE A 68 16.22 17.72 -4.50
N HIS A 69 17.33 18.18 -5.10
CA HIS A 69 18.49 18.66 -4.34
C HIS A 69 18.19 19.86 -3.43
N LEU A 70 17.25 20.74 -3.80
CA LEU A 70 16.84 21.88 -2.98
C LEU A 70 16.00 21.43 -1.79
N ALA A 71 15.04 20.54 -2.02
CA ALA A 71 14.21 19.96 -0.97
C ALA A 71 15.04 19.12 0.00
N HIS A 72 15.92 18.26 -0.52
CA HIS A 72 16.84 17.42 0.25
C HIS A 72 17.75 18.26 1.16
N ALA A 73 18.41 19.29 0.62
CA ALA A 73 19.26 20.17 1.43
C ALA A 73 18.48 20.88 2.55
N LYS A 74 17.23 21.29 2.27
CA LYS A 74 16.35 21.87 3.30
C LYS A 74 15.99 20.85 4.37
N LEU A 75 15.66 19.62 3.97
CA LEU A 75 15.29 18.50 4.85
C LEU A 75 16.41 18.14 5.83
N GLU A 76 17.63 17.96 5.31
CA GLU A 76 18.82 17.66 6.10
C GLU A 76 19.12 18.80 7.09
N LYS A 77 18.99 20.05 6.65
CA LYS A 77 19.20 21.23 7.51
C LYS A 77 18.25 21.29 8.71
N ILE A 78 16.99 20.92 8.52
CA ILE A 78 15.98 20.94 9.60
C ILE A 78 15.94 19.64 10.42
N GLY A 79 16.77 18.66 10.09
CA GLY A 79 16.84 17.41 10.84
C GLY A 79 15.53 16.62 10.87
N PHE A 80 14.65 16.78 9.87
CA PHE A 80 13.33 16.14 9.78
C PHE A 80 12.32 16.55 10.88
N GLU A 81 12.59 17.62 11.63
CA GLU A 81 11.68 18.10 12.66
C GLU A 81 10.40 18.70 12.07
N GLY A 82 9.25 18.36 12.69
CA GLY A 82 7.93 18.88 12.28
C GLY A 82 7.45 18.36 10.92
N MET A 83 8.02 17.26 10.44
CA MET A 83 7.59 16.61 9.20
C MET A 83 6.33 15.76 9.40
N GLU A 84 5.43 15.85 8.43
CA GLU A 84 4.23 15.01 8.32
C GLU A 84 4.30 14.07 7.12
N GLY A 85 5.15 14.35 6.14
CA GLY A 85 5.22 13.53 4.94
C GLY A 85 6.20 14.02 3.89
N PHE A 86 6.44 13.17 2.90
CA PHE A 86 7.15 13.54 1.68
C PHE A 86 6.71 12.68 0.49
N PHE A 87 6.86 13.25 -0.70
CA PHE A 87 6.84 12.50 -1.96
C PHE A 87 8.18 12.72 -2.67
N ILE A 88 8.80 11.64 -3.13
CA ILE A 88 10.00 11.68 -3.96
C ILE A 88 9.62 11.10 -5.31
N HIS A 89 9.97 11.81 -6.38
CA HIS A 89 9.67 11.42 -7.74
C HIS A 89 10.93 11.38 -8.59
N CYS A 90 11.00 10.38 -9.44
CA CYS A 90 11.88 10.31 -10.59
C CYS A 90 10.99 10.13 -11.82
N GLU A 91 11.11 11.03 -12.78
CA GLU A 91 10.41 10.96 -14.06
C GLU A 91 11.46 11.15 -15.16
N GLU A 92 11.40 10.32 -16.20
CA GLU A 92 12.25 10.56 -17.37
C GLU A 92 11.83 11.87 -18.05
N PRO A 93 12.76 12.65 -18.59
CA PRO A 93 12.42 13.81 -19.41
C PRO A 93 11.46 13.40 -20.52
N ASP A 94 10.45 14.21 -20.77
CA ASP A 94 9.56 14.01 -21.93
C ASP A 94 10.41 13.97 -23.21
N THR A 95 10.45 12.80 -23.84
CA THR A 95 11.20 12.58 -25.08
C THR A 95 10.38 12.96 -26.31
N GLY A 96 9.12 13.39 -26.14
CA GLY A 96 8.16 13.60 -27.23
C GLY A 96 7.66 12.31 -27.86
N GLU A 97 8.12 11.14 -27.39
CA GLU A 97 7.58 9.85 -27.80
C GLU A 97 6.19 9.65 -27.17
N LYS A 98 5.25 9.06 -27.91
CA LYS A 98 3.91 8.69 -27.40
C LYS A 98 3.93 7.56 -26.36
N ARG A 99 5.05 7.36 -25.67
CA ARG A 99 5.16 6.33 -24.64
C ARG A 99 4.60 6.86 -23.33
N PRO A 100 3.92 6.04 -22.53
CA PRO A 100 3.50 6.45 -21.21
C PRO A 100 4.74 6.89 -20.40
N PRO A 101 4.65 7.97 -19.61
CA PRO A 101 5.77 8.49 -18.85
C PRO A 101 6.32 7.39 -17.94
N ARG A 102 7.64 7.23 -17.96
CA ARG A 102 8.34 6.34 -17.03
C ARG A 102 8.56 7.12 -15.75
N PHE A 103 8.00 6.61 -14.65
CA PHE A 103 8.20 7.25 -13.36
C PHE A 103 8.31 6.24 -12.22
N ALA A 104 9.01 6.68 -11.18
CA ALA A 104 9.09 6.01 -9.89
C ALA A 104 8.79 7.03 -8.80
N THR A 105 7.93 6.66 -7.88
CA THR A 105 7.47 7.49 -6.77
C THR A 105 7.65 6.73 -5.47
N PHE A 106 8.11 7.43 -4.44
CA PHE A 106 8.07 6.97 -3.07
C PHE A 106 7.25 7.97 -2.25
N SER A 107 6.30 7.49 -1.48
CA SER A 107 5.43 8.29 -0.62
C SER A 107 5.58 7.89 0.85
N TYR A 108 5.52 8.91 1.70
CA TYR A 108 5.38 8.75 3.13
C TYR A 108 4.46 9.85 3.67
N TRP A 109 3.53 9.46 4.53
CA TRP A 109 2.60 10.35 5.20
C TRP A 109 2.29 9.82 6.60
N SER A 110 2.33 10.67 7.60
CA SER A 110 2.04 10.32 9.00
C SER A 110 0.83 11.04 9.57
N GLY A 111 0.09 11.78 8.74
CA GLY A 111 -1.17 12.42 9.12
C GLY A 111 -2.35 11.44 9.13
N ARG A 112 -3.57 11.97 8.92
CA ARG A 112 -4.75 11.13 8.68
C ARG A 112 -4.50 10.25 7.45
N ASN A 113 -4.81 8.96 7.56
CA ASN A 113 -4.48 7.92 6.57
C ASN A 113 -2.95 7.79 6.37
N SER A 114 -2.25 7.61 7.50
CA SER A 114 -0.80 7.47 7.50
C SER A 114 -0.37 6.27 6.68
N HIS A 115 0.52 6.49 5.72
CA HIS A 115 1.00 5.46 4.83
C HIS A 115 2.48 5.60 4.50
N VAL A 116 3.08 4.51 4.03
CA VAL A 116 4.36 4.51 3.34
C VAL A 116 4.27 3.54 2.18
N GLY A 117 4.81 3.93 1.04
CA GLY A 117 4.73 3.09 -0.14
C GLY A 117 5.62 3.57 -1.26
N PHE A 118 5.71 2.75 -2.28
CA PHE A 118 6.39 3.10 -3.51
C PHE A 118 5.65 2.53 -4.69
N PHE A 119 5.84 3.18 -5.83
CA PHE A 119 5.25 2.82 -7.11
C PHE A 119 6.31 3.04 -8.20
N ALA A 120 6.49 2.08 -9.10
CA ALA A 120 7.30 2.22 -10.30
C ALA A 120 6.48 1.79 -11.52
N ARG A 121 6.70 2.42 -12.68
CA ARG A 121 6.09 2.07 -13.97
C ARG A 121 7.12 1.95 -15.10
N GLY A 122 6.85 1.08 -16.07
CA GLY A 122 7.64 0.93 -17.29
C GLY A 122 8.91 0.11 -17.05
N LEU A 123 10.05 0.53 -17.63
CA LEU A 123 11.34 -0.16 -17.43
C LEU A 123 11.81 -0.18 -15.97
N PHE A 124 11.24 0.68 -15.12
CA PHE A 124 11.49 0.67 -13.67
C PHE A 124 10.82 -0.52 -12.95
N CYS A 125 9.95 -1.27 -13.64
CA CYS A 125 9.24 -2.43 -13.09
C CYS A 125 10.00 -3.74 -13.24
N ASP A 126 11.09 -3.77 -13.99
CA ASP A 126 12.04 -4.90 -13.98
C ASP A 126 12.85 -4.93 -12.66
N MET A 127 12.23 -4.49 -11.57
CA MET A 127 12.75 -4.69 -10.23
C MET A 127 12.94 -6.19 -10.04
N ARG A 128 14.15 -6.59 -9.69
CA ARG A 128 14.35 -7.93 -9.16
C ARG A 128 13.49 -8.05 -7.91
N GLU A 129 12.73 -9.12 -7.83
CA GLU A 129 11.87 -9.45 -6.68
C GLU A 129 12.60 -9.28 -5.34
N GLU A 130 13.89 -9.60 -5.31
CA GLU A 130 14.82 -9.37 -4.19
C GLU A 130 14.95 -7.89 -3.75
N ALA A 131 15.05 -6.94 -4.69
CA ALA A 131 15.18 -5.52 -4.40
C ALA A 131 13.91 -4.97 -3.74
N MET A 132 12.74 -5.42 -4.21
CA MET A 132 11.46 -5.12 -3.59
C MET A 132 11.38 -5.72 -2.18
N TYR A 133 11.65 -7.02 -1.99
CA TYR A 133 11.58 -7.65 -0.67
C TYR A 133 12.52 -7.00 0.34
N THR A 134 13.72 -6.62 -0.08
CA THR A 134 14.67 -5.92 0.79
C THR A 134 14.12 -4.57 1.25
N THR A 135 13.56 -3.78 0.32
CA THR A 135 12.95 -2.49 0.66
C THR A 135 11.71 -2.65 1.54
N VAL A 136 10.87 -3.63 1.21
CA VAL A 136 9.67 -4.01 1.99
C VAL A 136 10.04 -4.39 3.42
N GLY A 137 11.01 -5.29 3.60
CA GLY A 137 11.47 -5.71 4.93
C GLY A 137 11.96 -4.54 5.76
N ALA A 138 12.78 -3.66 5.15
CA ALA A 138 13.25 -2.45 5.82
C ALA A 138 12.11 -1.49 6.21
N LEU A 139 11.09 -1.35 5.35
CA LEU A 139 9.89 -0.57 5.64
C LEU A 139 9.10 -1.18 6.80
N ILE A 140 8.86 -2.49 6.80
CA ILE A 140 8.14 -3.18 7.88
C ILE A 140 8.87 -3.00 9.21
N GLU A 141 10.19 -3.20 9.22
CA GLU A 141 11.00 -3.03 10.43
C GLU A 141 10.95 -1.60 10.97
N CYS A 142 11.00 -0.61 10.07
CA CYS A 142 11.08 0.79 10.42
C CYS A 142 9.72 1.40 10.77
N ALA A 143 8.75 1.28 9.87
CA ALA A 143 7.43 1.89 9.99
C ALA A 143 6.51 1.12 10.95
N ARG A 144 6.77 -0.17 11.16
CA ARG A 144 5.94 -1.08 11.97
C ARG A 144 4.47 -1.08 11.53
N PRO A 145 4.19 -1.28 10.24
CA PRO A 145 2.84 -1.19 9.74
C PRO A 145 1.97 -2.29 10.32
N GLN A 146 0.67 -2.04 10.38
CA GLN A 146 -0.31 -3.03 10.85
C GLN A 146 -0.89 -3.86 9.71
N TYR A 147 -0.79 -3.35 8.49
CA TYR A 147 -1.31 -3.94 7.27
C TYR A 147 -0.59 -3.34 6.06
N GLY A 148 -0.63 -4.05 4.94
CA GLY A 148 -0.18 -3.54 3.65
C GLY A 148 -0.58 -4.44 2.49
N TYR A 149 -0.37 -3.96 1.29
CA TYR A 149 -0.64 -4.68 0.05
C TYR A 149 0.26 -4.17 -1.06
N GLY A 150 0.25 -4.88 -2.18
CA GLY A 150 0.99 -4.48 -3.36
C GLY A 150 0.81 -5.45 -4.51
N GLY A 151 1.45 -5.18 -5.64
CA GLY A 151 1.46 -6.13 -6.74
C GLY A 151 2.44 -5.80 -7.84
N TRP A 152 2.72 -6.82 -8.62
CA TRP A 152 3.28 -6.71 -9.96
C TRP A 152 2.16 -6.64 -10.97
N ASP A 153 2.38 -5.84 -12.00
CA ASP A 153 1.52 -5.65 -13.15
C ASP A 153 0.13 -5.12 -12.77
N GLU A 154 -0.13 -3.87 -13.16
CA GLU A 154 -1.50 -3.37 -13.22
C GLU A 154 -2.21 -4.11 -14.37
N VAL A 155 -2.63 -5.37 -14.14
CA VAL A 155 -4.00 -5.69 -14.54
C VAL A 155 -4.82 -4.63 -13.81
N SER A 156 -5.46 -3.72 -14.55
CA SER A 156 -6.18 -2.65 -13.89
C SER A 156 -7.14 -3.31 -12.90
N LEU A 157 -7.29 -2.72 -11.72
CA LEU A 157 -8.27 -3.21 -10.76
C LEU A 157 -9.63 -3.36 -11.46
N ASP A 158 -9.90 -2.48 -12.43
CA ASP A 158 -11.05 -2.49 -13.32
C ASP A 158 -11.14 -3.77 -14.17
N ASP A 159 -10.06 -4.24 -14.81
CA ASP A 159 -10.05 -5.50 -15.56
C ASP A 159 -10.33 -6.70 -14.63
N PHE A 160 -9.82 -6.65 -13.40
CA PHE A 160 -10.10 -7.68 -12.39
C PHE A 160 -11.57 -7.67 -11.95
N VAL A 161 -12.12 -6.47 -11.70
CA VAL A 161 -13.52 -6.22 -11.35
C VAL A 161 -14.45 -6.67 -12.47
N ASP A 162 -14.20 -6.23 -13.70
CA ASP A 162 -14.97 -6.55 -14.91
C ASP A 162 -15.01 -8.06 -15.17
N SER A 163 -13.98 -8.79 -14.74
CA SER A 163 -13.95 -10.24 -14.83
C SER A 163 -14.91 -10.94 -13.86
N MET A 164 -15.48 -10.24 -12.86
CA MET A 164 -16.31 -10.80 -11.80
C MET A 164 -17.72 -10.18 -11.79
N PRO A 165 -18.53 -10.39 -12.85
CA PRO A 165 -19.86 -9.78 -12.98
C PRO A 165 -20.86 -10.19 -11.90
N GLN A 166 -20.57 -11.26 -11.15
CA GLN A 166 -21.39 -11.73 -10.03
C GLN A 166 -21.20 -10.94 -8.72
N ILE A 167 -20.17 -10.08 -8.65
CA ILE A 167 -19.91 -9.22 -7.50
C ILE A 167 -20.24 -7.79 -7.91
N ASP A 168 -21.17 -7.17 -7.20
CA ASP A 168 -21.40 -5.75 -7.37
C ASP A 168 -20.17 -5.01 -6.85
N ALA A 169 -19.44 -4.36 -7.75
CA ALA A 169 -18.22 -3.63 -7.44
C ALA A 169 -18.46 -2.54 -6.38
N HIS A 170 -19.69 -2.03 -6.23
CA HIS A 170 -20.05 -1.09 -5.18
C HIS A 170 -20.09 -1.71 -3.78
N GLN A 171 -20.23 -3.04 -3.67
CA GLN A 171 -20.20 -3.76 -2.38
C GLN A 171 -18.78 -3.90 -1.82
N VAL A 172 -17.78 -3.91 -2.71
CA VAL A 172 -16.38 -3.91 -2.33
C VAL A 172 -15.93 -2.44 -2.25
N PRO A 173 -15.45 -1.94 -1.11
CA PRO A 173 -14.92 -0.59 -1.06
C PRO A 173 -13.78 -0.43 -2.08
N HIS A 174 -14.03 0.27 -3.18
CA HIS A 174 -13.00 0.74 -4.10
C HIS A 174 -12.09 1.76 -3.43
N ASP A 175 -12.65 2.53 -2.50
CA ASP A 175 -11.91 3.51 -1.72
C ASP A 175 -11.11 2.77 -0.66
N TRP A 176 -9.87 2.45 -1.03
CA TRP A 176 -8.85 1.79 -0.21
C TRP A 176 -8.83 2.39 1.20
N SER A 177 -9.07 3.70 1.32
CA SER A 177 -9.09 4.45 2.58
C SER A 177 -10.13 3.97 3.60
N ILE A 178 -11.20 3.27 3.21
CA ILE A 178 -12.27 2.84 4.14
C ILE A 178 -11.84 1.64 4.98
N GLY A 179 -11.21 0.64 4.38
CA GLY A 179 -10.72 -0.52 5.12
C GLY A 179 -9.43 -0.24 5.89
N GLU A 180 -8.63 0.64 5.28
CA GLU A 180 -7.34 1.14 5.71
C GLU A 180 -7.41 1.99 6.99
N SER A 181 -8.21 3.07 6.95
CA SER A 181 -8.33 4.01 8.07
C SER A 181 -9.01 3.44 9.32
N ARG A 182 -9.53 2.21 9.26
CA ARG A 182 -10.43 1.64 10.28
C ARG A 182 -9.99 0.29 10.83
N GLY A 183 -8.88 -0.26 10.34
CA GLY A 183 -8.26 -1.45 10.93
C GLY A 183 -9.07 -2.72 10.77
N LEU A 184 -9.72 -2.90 9.61
CA LEU A 184 -10.59 -4.06 9.34
C LEU A 184 -9.88 -5.41 9.50
N TRP A 185 -8.58 -5.46 9.22
CA TRP A 185 -7.75 -6.65 9.42
C TRP A 185 -7.73 -7.14 10.88
N ASN A 186 -7.95 -6.27 11.86
CA ASN A 186 -8.05 -6.67 13.27
C ASN A 186 -9.31 -7.51 13.53
N TYR A 187 -10.27 -7.50 12.62
CA TYR A 187 -11.51 -8.25 12.71
C TYR A 187 -11.52 -9.50 11.79
N GLY A 188 -10.36 -9.86 11.23
CA GLY A 188 -10.20 -11.09 10.44
C GLY A 188 -10.39 -10.90 8.93
N PHE A 189 -10.62 -9.67 8.45
CA PHE A 189 -10.77 -9.40 7.02
C PHE A 189 -9.43 -9.33 6.30
N VAL A 190 -9.40 -9.80 5.06
CA VAL A 190 -8.22 -9.77 4.17
C VAL A 190 -8.09 -8.42 3.43
N GLY A 191 -9.05 -7.51 3.60
CA GLY A 191 -9.16 -6.26 2.83
C GLY A 191 -10.17 -6.37 1.69
N GLY A 192 -10.45 -5.27 1.00
CA GLY A 192 -11.47 -5.22 -0.07
C GLY A 192 -11.08 -6.02 -1.32
N TRP A 193 -9.84 -5.89 -1.78
CA TRP A 193 -9.34 -6.57 -2.99
C TRP A 193 -8.14 -7.46 -2.67
N LEU A 194 -8.09 -8.65 -3.29
CA LEU A 194 -6.93 -9.54 -3.21
C LEU A 194 -5.86 -9.10 -4.21
N TRP A 195 -4.83 -8.46 -3.69
CA TRP A 195 -3.65 -8.07 -4.47
C TRP A 195 -2.71 -9.26 -4.66
N SER A 196 -1.73 -9.10 -5.56
CA SER A 196 -0.70 -10.13 -5.73
C SER A 196 0.11 -10.29 -4.45
N PHE A 197 0.27 -9.21 -3.67
CA PHE A 197 0.85 -9.19 -2.34
C PHE A 197 -0.14 -8.65 -1.32
N THR A 198 -0.40 -9.43 -0.28
CA THR A 198 -1.16 -8.96 0.88
C THR A 198 -0.36 -9.23 2.14
N PHE A 199 -0.07 -8.20 2.93
CA PHE A 199 0.64 -8.33 4.19
C PHE A 199 -0.36 -8.51 5.33
N LEU A 200 -0.54 -9.77 5.74
CA LEU A 200 -1.54 -10.17 6.70
C LEU A 200 -0.97 -10.21 8.12
N PRO A 201 -1.65 -9.61 9.11
CA PRO A 201 -1.34 -9.85 10.51
C PRO A 201 -1.85 -11.23 10.94
N ASP A 202 -1.34 -11.76 12.06
CA ASP A 202 -1.76 -13.05 12.62
C ASP A 202 -3.27 -13.15 12.89
N GLY A 203 -3.93 -12.04 13.22
CA GLY A 203 -5.39 -11.98 13.41
C GLY A 203 -6.16 -12.35 12.13
N ALA A 204 -5.74 -11.82 10.98
CA ALA A 204 -6.33 -12.17 9.68
C ALA A 204 -6.03 -13.63 9.30
N LEU A 205 -4.80 -14.08 9.56
CA LEU A 205 -4.37 -15.46 9.28
C LEU A 205 -5.08 -16.52 10.16
N SER A 206 -5.62 -16.10 11.30
CA SER A 206 -6.39 -16.95 12.22
C SER A 206 -7.88 -16.99 11.89
N ALA A 207 -8.36 -16.19 10.94
CA ALA A 207 -9.76 -16.18 10.53
C ALA A 207 -10.15 -17.54 9.94
N SER A 208 -11.41 -17.96 10.13
CA SER A 208 -11.88 -19.28 9.73
C SER A 208 -12.39 -19.29 8.28
N ILE A 209 -12.00 -20.32 7.54
CA ILE A 209 -12.45 -20.63 6.18
C ILE A 209 -12.60 -22.16 6.08
N ASP A 210 -13.79 -22.65 5.73
CA ASP A 210 -14.10 -24.09 5.69
C ASP A 210 -13.73 -24.87 6.97
N GLY A 211 -13.83 -24.22 8.13
CA GLY A 211 -13.54 -24.85 9.42
C GLY A 211 -12.04 -25.00 9.77
N MET A 212 -11.15 -24.40 8.98
CA MET A 212 -9.72 -24.27 9.28
C MET A 212 -9.31 -22.80 9.31
N SER A 213 -8.15 -22.48 9.88
CA SER A 213 -7.62 -21.11 9.82
C SER A 213 -7.20 -20.75 8.39
N LEU A 214 -7.22 -19.46 8.05
CA LEU A 214 -6.75 -18.96 6.76
C LEU A 214 -5.29 -19.38 6.49
N ARG A 215 -4.44 -19.39 7.52
CA ARG A 215 -3.07 -19.89 7.42
C ARG A 215 -3.01 -21.35 6.98
N GLU A 216 -3.76 -22.23 7.64
CA GLU A 216 -3.83 -23.65 7.29
C GLU A 216 -4.41 -23.85 5.89
N TRP A 217 -5.44 -23.08 5.56
CA TRP A 217 -6.06 -23.11 4.23
C TRP A 217 -5.06 -22.75 3.14
N ILE A 218 -4.29 -21.67 3.28
CA ILE A 218 -3.26 -21.28 2.29
C ILE A 218 -2.19 -22.37 2.18
N CYS A 219 -1.68 -22.88 3.31
CA CYS A 219 -0.63 -23.89 3.32
C CYS A 219 -1.07 -25.27 2.78
N ALA A 220 -2.37 -25.55 2.72
CA ALA A 220 -2.89 -26.85 2.30
C ALA A 220 -2.80 -27.08 0.78
N ALA A 221 -2.67 -26.04 -0.05
CA ALA A 221 -2.50 -26.20 -1.49
C ALA A 221 -1.77 -25.01 -2.14
N PRO A 222 -0.86 -25.26 -3.11
CA PRO A 222 -0.07 -24.20 -3.76
C PRO A 222 -0.92 -23.27 -4.64
N ASP A 223 -2.10 -23.69 -5.07
CA ASP A 223 -3.05 -22.87 -5.85
C ASP A 223 -3.74 -21.78 -5.01
N ARG A 224 -3.43 -21.70 -3.71
CA ARG A 224 -3.91 -20.68 -2.78
C ARG A 224 -2.84 -19.63 -2.47
N GLY A 225 -1.70 -19.69 -3.15
CA GLY A 225 -0.58 -18.79 -2.95
C GLY A 225 0.46 -19.30 -1.95
N THR A 226 1.33 -18.42 -1.49
CA THR A 226 2.46 -18.76 -0.61
C THR A 226 2.62 -17.73 0.49
N LEU A 227 2.92 -18.20 1.71
CA LEU A 227 3.19 -17.37 2.86
C LEU A 227 4.69 -17.19 3.07
N TYR A 228 5.12 -15.94 3.21
CA TYR A 228 6.49 -15.56 3.53
C TYR A 228 6.47 -14.80 4.85
N PRO A 229 7.04 -15.36 5.94
CA PRO A 229 7.14 -14.66 7.22
C PRO A 229 7.89 -13.34 7.04
N GLN A 230 7.35 -12.26 7.60
CA GLN A 230 8.01 -10.96 7.68
C GLN A 230 8.20 -10.57 9.15
N ALA A 231 8.86 -9.44 9.37
CA ALA A 231 9.06 -8.93 10.73
C ALA A 231 7.74 -8.53 11.39
N GLN A 232 7.74 -8.53 12.73
CA GLN A 232 6.69 -7.92 13.57
C GLN A 232 5.27 -8.49 13.41
N GLY A 233 5.16 -9.79 13.12
CA GLY A 233 3.86 -10.48 13.07
C GLY A 233 3.07 -10.19 11.79
N LEU A 234 3.69 -9.57 10.79
CA LEU A 234 3.18 -9.56 9.43
C LEU A 234 3.69 -10.77 8.67
N THR A 235 2.83 -11.39 7.88
CA THR A 235 3.17 -12.41 6.91
C THR A 235 2.78 -11.91 5.53
N LEU A 236 3.71 -11.91 4.59
CA LEU A 236 3.37 -11.66 3.20
C LEU A 236 2.66 -12.89 2.63
N TRP A 237 1.47 -12.69 2.09
CA TRP A 237 0.78 -13.66 1.25
C TRP A 237 0.94 -13.25 -0.21
N PHE A 238 1.61 -14.09 -1.00
CA PHE A 238 1.72 -13.94 -2.44
C PHE A 238 0.70 -14.82 -3.16
N VAL A 239 -0.09 -14.24 -4.04
CA VAL A 239 -1.03 -14.96 -4.91
C VAL A 239 -0.71 -14.63 -6.37
N PRO A 240 -0.27 -15.61 -7.18
CA PRO A 240 -0.03 -15.42 -8.61
C PRO A 240 -1.27 -14.88 -9.33
N THR A 241 -1.07 -14.05 -10.36
CA THR A 241 -2.15 -13.33 -11.03
C THR A 241 -3.28 -14.24 -11.52
N GLU A 242 -2.92 -15.39 -12.09
CA GLU A 242 -3.83 -16.41 -12.61
C GLU A 242 -4.65 -17.12 -11.52
N LEU A 243 -4.17 -17.10 -10.26
CA LEU A 243 -4.84 -17.70 -9.11
C LEU A 243 -5.66 -16.69 -8.30
N ARG A 244 -5.46 -15.38 -8.51
CA ARG A 244 -6.13 -14.33 -7.72
C ARG A 244 -7.65 -14.43 -7.76
N LYS A 245 -8.24 -14.61 -8.94
CA LYS A 245 -9.69 -14.68 -9.10
C LYS A 245 -10.33 -15.85 -8.32
N PRO A 246 -9.92 -17.12 -8.51
CA PRO A 246 -10.51 -18.22 -7.74
C PRO A 246 -10.28 -18.11 -6.24
N VAL A 247 -9.10 -17.63 -5.80
CA VAL A 247 -8.82 -17.38 -4.38
C VAL A 247 -9.74 -16.30 -3.81
N PHE A 248 -9.89 -15.18 -4.52
CA PHE A 248 -10.76 -14.08 -4.11
C PHE A 248 -12.21 -14.54 -3.95
N LEU A 249 -12.77 -15.25 -4.93
CA LEU A 249 -14.14 -15.77 -4.86
C LEU A 249 -14.33 -16.68 -3.64
N LYS A 250 -13.33 -17.51 -3.34
CA LYS A 250 -13.40 -18.38 -2.18
C LYS A 250 -13.37 -17.60 -0.85
N LEU A 251 -12.55 -16.56 -0.74
CA LEU A 251 -12.54 -15.66 0.41
C LEU A 251 -13.87 -14.91 0.55
N TRP A 252 -14.43 -14.46 -0.57
CA TRP A 252 -15.72 -13.77 -0.65
C TRP A 252 -16.86 -14.65 -0.13
N ASP A 253 -16.98 -15.87 -0.65
CA ASP A 253 -18.00 -16.85 -0.23
C ASP A 253 -17.86 -17.23 1.25
N SER A 254 -16.65 -17.14 1.79
CA SER A 254 -16.35 -17.43 3.20
C SER A 254 -16.56 -16.23 4.11
N GLY A 255 -16.91 -15.05 3.58
CA GLY A 255 -17.10 -13.82 4.35
C GLY A 255 -15.80 -13.21 4.90
N LEU A 256 -14.65 -13.51 4.29
CA LEU A 256 -13.34 -12.96 4.67
C LEU A 256 -12.97 -11.70 3.88
N ILE A 257 -13.70 -11.40 2.81
CA ILE A 257 -13.66 -10.10 2.13
C ILE A 257 -14.70 -9.20 2.76
N PHE A 258 -14.30 -8.00 3.13
CA PHE A 258 -15.18 -7.03 3.76
C PHE A 258 -16.20 -6.47 2.76
N LYS A 259 -17.48 -6.50 3.14
CA LYS A 259 -18.61 -5.98 2.37
C LYS A 259 -19.20 -4.80 3.09
N PHE A 260 -19.12 -3.60 2.51
CA PHE A 260 -19.41 -2.37 3.25
C PHE A 260 -20.81 -2.39 3.87
N GLU A 261 -21.85 -2.62 3.09
CA GLU A 261 -23.22 -2.54 3.60
C GLU A 261 -23.57 -3.62 4.64
N GLU A 262 -23.02 -4.82 4.47
CA GLU A 262 -23.31 -5.98 5.34
C GLU A 262 -22.51 -5.94 6.63
N ASP A 263 -21.21 -5.66 6.55
CA ASP A 263 -20.27 -5.79 7.67
C ASP A 263 -20.13 -4.50 8.47
N TRP A 264 -20.36 -3.33 7.85
CA TRP A 264 -20.14 -2.03 8.48
C TRP A 264 -20.87 -1.86 9.81
N PRO A 265 -22.18 -2.18 9.93
CA PRO A 265 -22.90 -2.02 11.20
C PRO A 265 -22.27 -2.83 12.35
N ARG A 266 -21.75 -4.02 12.06
CA ARG A 266 -21.07 -4.87 13.04
C ARG A 266 -19.74 -4.25 13.47
N ILE A 267 -18.95 -3.76 12.52
CA ILE A 267 -17.65 -3.15 12.80
C ILE A 267 -17.81 -1.86 13.58
N GLU A 268 -18.77 -1.02 13.21
CA GLU A 268 -19.08 0.23 13.91
C GLU A 268 -19.42 -0.01 15.38
N ALA A 269 -20.27 -1.00 15.67
CA ALA A 269 -20.60 -1.39 17.05
C ALA A 269 -19.38 -1.86 17.86
N LEU A 270 -18.43 -2.55 17.23
CA LEU A 270 -17.20 -3.01 17.89
C LEU A 270 -16.16 -1.89 18.06
N ALA A 271 -16.17 -0.91 17.17
CA ALA A 271 -15.13 0.13 17.09
C ALA A 271 -15.49 1.42 17.83
N GLU A 272 -16.77 1.75 18.00
CA GLU A 272 -17.30 2.89 18.77
C GLU A 272 -16.54 3.13 20.10
N PRO A 273 -16.33 2.11 20.98
CA PRO A 273 -15.63 2.30 22.24
C PRO A 273 -14.13 2.61 22.09
N GLN A 274 -13.49 2.14 21.01
CA GLN A 274 -12.06 2.33 20.76
C GLN A 274 -11.78 3.68 20.07
N TRP A 275 -12.66 4.08 19.15
CA TRP A 275 -12.55 5.37 18.44
C TRP A 275 -12.94 6.55 19.31
N ALA A 276 -13.91 6.39 20.21
CA ALA A 276 -14.22 7.39 21.23
C ALA A 276 -13.00 7.70 22.12
N LYS A 277 -12.19 6.68 22.46
CA LYS A 277 -10.94 6.86 23.24
C LYS A 277 -9.85 7.58 22.46
N LYS A 278 -9.70 7.31 21.15
CA LYS A 278 -8.71 8.01 20.31
C LYS A 278 -9.06 9.48 20.06
N LYS A 279 -10.36 9.84 20.02
CA LYS A 279 -10.80 11.25 19.92
C LYS A 279 -10.44 12.12 21.14
N VAL A 280 -10.16 11.53 22.29
CA VAL A 280 -9.80 12.26 23.52
C VAL A 280 -8.28 12.48 23.64
N ALA A 281 -7.48 11.82 22.82
CA ALA A 281 -6.02 11.84 22.87
C ALA A 281 -5.34 12.61 21.72
N LEU A 282 -6.12 13.31 20.88
CA LEU A 282 -5.69 14.23 19.83
C LEU A 282 -6.21 15.63 20.13
#